data_AF-A0A7F8RCV6-F1
#
_entry.id   AF-A0A7F8RCV6-F1
#
_cell.length_a   1.000
_cell.length_b   1.000
_cell.length_c   1.000
_cell.angle_alpha   90.00
_cell.angle_beta   90.00
_cell.angle_gamma   90.00
#
_symmetry.space_group_name_H-M   'P 1'
#
loop_
_entity.id
_entity.type
_entity.pdbx_description
1 polymer ?
#
loop_
_entity_poly.entity_id
_entity_poly.type
_entity_poly.pdbx_seq_one_letter_code
_entity_poly.pdbx_strand_id
1 'polypeptide(L)'
;MIFSTMEPEAPDLDLLEIEQKCDAVGKFTRAMDDGVKELLTVGQEHWKRCTGPLPKEYQKIGKALQSLATVFSSSGYQGETDLNAAITEAGKTYEEIAGLVAEQGAIEKVKESDKLVATSKITPQDKQNMVKRVGTMSYALQAEMNHFHSNRIYDYNSVIRLYLEQQVQFYETIAEKLRQALGRFPVM
;
A
#
# COMPACT_ATOMS: atom_id res chain seq x y z
N MET A 1 -11.01 -5.10 -36.96
CA MET A 1 -10.74 -5.87 -35.71
C MET A 1 -9.27 -5.67 -35.40
N ILE A 2 -8.89 -5.28 -34.18
CA ILE A 2 -7.52 -4.77 -33.88
C ILE A 2 -6.36 -5.68 -34.35
N PHE A 3 -6.53 -7.00 -34.31
CA PHE A 3 -5.49 -7.94 -34.75
C PHE A 3 -5.28 -7.98 -36.27
N SER A 4 -6.22 -7.48 -37.08
CA SER A 4 -6.04 -7.44 -38.55
C SER A 4 -5.16 -6.28 -39.01
N THR A 5 -4.76 -5.39 -38.10
CA THR A 5 -3.86 -4.27 -38.38
C THR A 5 -2.47 -4.49 -37.77
N MET A 6 -2.21 -5.68 -37.23
CA MET A 6 -0.94 -6.05 -36.61
C MET A 6 -0.19 -7.00 -37.54
N GLU A 7 1.08 -6.70 -37.81
CA GLU A 7 1.95 -7.52 -38.64
C GLU A 7 3.16 -7.96 -37.80
N PRO A 8 3.15 -9.19 -37.26
CA PRO A 8 4.30 -9.73 -36.54
C PRO A 8 5.49 -9.93 -37.49
N GLU A 9 6.62 -9.30 -37.20
CA GLU A 9 7.89 -9.51 -37.92
C GLU A 9 8.60 -10.81 -37.47
N ALA A 10 7.86 -11.92 -37.38
CA ALA A 10 8.35 -13.22 -36.90
C ALA A 10 7.59 -14.39 -37.56
N PRO A 11 8.14 -15.62 -37.53
CA PRO A 11 7.48 -16.80 -38.10
C PRO A 11 6.11 -17.11 -37.48
N ASP A 12 5.26 -17.83 -38.23
CA ASP A 12 3.98 -18.33 -37.72
C ASP A 12 4.22 -19.28 -36.52
N LEU A 13 3.48 -19.04 -35.44
CA LEU A 13 3.53 -19.86 -34.22
C LEU A 13 2.71 -21.13 -34.38
N ASP A 14 3.16 -22.22 -33.77
CA ASP A 14 2.37 -23.45 -33.70
C ASP A 14 1.30 -23.37 -32.60
N LEU A 15 0.25 -24.19 -32.71
CA LEU A 15 -0.89 -24.15 -31.79
C LEU A 15 -0.53 -24.53 -30.34
N LEU A 16 0.45 -25.41 -30.14
CA LEU A 16 0.90 -25.83 -28.82
C LEU A 16 1.69 -24.69 -28.14
N GLU A 17 2.56 -24.01 -28.88
CA GLU A 17 3.28 -22.84 -28.37
C GLU A 17 2.33 -21.71 -27.97
N ILE A 18 1.30 -21.47 -28.77
CA ILE A 18 0.25 -20.47 -28.49
C ILE A 18 -0.52 -20.84 -27.23
N GLU A 19 -0.89 -22.12 -27.06
CA GLU A 19 -1.61 -22.62 -25.89
C GLU A 19 -0.76 -22.49 -24.62
N GLN A 20 0.51 -22.89 -24.67
CA GLN A 20 1.45 -22.75 -23.56
C GLN A 20 1.64 -21.29 -23.13
N LYS A 21 1.78 -20.36 -24.09
CA LYS A 21 1.89 -18.92 -23.81
C LYS A 21 0.61 -18.38 -23.18
N CYS A 22 -0.56 -18.74 -23.71
CA CYS A 22 -1.84 -18.34 -23.13
C CYS A 22 -2.01 -18.87 -21.69
N ASP A 23 -1.65 -20.13 -21.45
CA ASP A 23 -1.73 -20.75 -20.14
C ASP A 23 -0.77 -20.12 -19.13
N ALA A 24 0.46 -19.81 -19.55
CA ALA A 24 1.44 -19.14 -18.71
C ALA A 24 0.93 -17.76 -18.26
N VAL A 25 0.41 -16.97 -19.20
CA VAL A 25 -0.18 -15.66 -18.89
C VAL A 25 -1.39 -15.80 -17.97
N GLY A 26 -2.31 -16.74 -18.26
CA GLY A 26 -3.49 -16.97 -17.44
C GLY A 26 -3.19 -17.48 -16.03
N LYS A 27 -2.10 -18.23 -15.82
CA LYS A 27 -1.63 -18.63 -14.49
C LYS A 27 -1.01 -17.45 -13.75
N PHE A 28 -0.15 -16.69 -14.42
CA PHE A 28 0.52 -15.53 -13.84
C PHE A 28 -0.47 -14.44 -13.42
N THR A 29 -1.40 -14.05 -14.29
CA THR A 29 -2.34 -12.96 -13.99
C THR A 29 -3.30 -13.32 -12.86
N ARG A 30 -3.74 -14.59 -12.76
CA ARG A 30 -4.53 -15.08 -11.62
C ARG A 30 -3.75 -15.03 -10.32
N ALA A 31 -2.53 -15.57 -10.30
CA ALA A 31 -1.69 -15.54 -9.11
C ALA A 31 -1.36 -14.10 -8.67
N MET A 32 -1.14 -13.20 -9.62
CA MET A 32 -0.91 -11.79 -9.33
C MET A 32 -2.16 -11.10 -8.79
N ASP A 33 -3.33 -11.34 -9.37
CA ASP A 33 -4.61 -10.80 -8.89
C ASP A 33 -4.89 -11.22 -7.43
N ASP A 34 -4.68 -12.49 -7.10
CA ASP A 34 -4.82 -13.00 -5.73
C ASP A 34 -3.84 -12.30 -4.77
N GLY A 35 -2.55 -12.19 -5.15
CA GLY A 35 -1.54 -11.53 -4.31
C GLY A 35 -1.78 -10.03 -4.12
N VAL A 36 -2.28 -9.33 -5.15
CA VAL A 36 -2.64 -7.91 -5.03
C VAL A 36 -3.86 -7.72 -4.14
N LYS A 37 -4.89 -8.58 -4.25
CA LYS A 37 -6.06 -8.55 -3.37
C LYS A 37 -5.69 -8.79 -1.91
N GLU A 38 -4.76 -9.71 -1.64
CA GLU A 38 -4.23 -9.92 -0.29
C GLU A 38 -3.53 -8.66 0.24
N LEU A 39 -2.64 -8.07 -0.57
CA LEU A 39 -1.93 -6.83 -0.20
C LEU A 39 -2.91 -5.67 0.08
N LEU A 40 -3.93 -5.50 -0.76
CA LEU A 40 -4.99 -4.50 -0.56
C LEU A 40 -5.78 -4.77 0.72
N THR A 41 -6.06 -6.04 1.02
CA THR A 41 -6.79 -6.44 2.24
C THR A 41 -6.00 -6.05 3.48
N VAL A 42 -4.74 -6.47 3.58
CA VAL A 42 -3.90 -6.17 4.77
C VAL A 42 -3.59 -4.67 4.87
N GLY A 43 -3.41 -3.97 3.74
CA GLY A 43 -3.25 -2.53 3.70
C GLY A 43 -4.49 -1.80 4.24
N GLN A 44 -5.68 -2.22 3.83
CA GLN A 44 -6.94 -1.63 4.27
C GLN A 44 -7.24 -1.92 5.75
N GLU A 45 -6.86 -3.08 6.26
CA GLU A 45 -6.94 -3.41 7.69
C GLU A 45 -6.00 -2.53 8.52
N HIS A 46 -4.74 -2.42 8.10
CA HIS A 46 -3.75 -1.56 8.75
C HIS A 46 -4.20 -0.10 8.74
N TRP A 47 -4.71 0.38 7.61
CA TRP A 47 -5.27 1.71 7.44
C TRP A 47 -6.39 2.02 8.43
N LYS A 48 -7.39 1.13 8.57
CA LYS A 48 -8.47 1.27 9.55
C LYS A 48 -7.95 1.35 10.98
N ARG A 49 -6.87 0.61 11.28
CA ARG A 49 -6.24 0.63 12.60
C ARG A 49 -5.57 1.97 12.88
N CYS A 50 -4.78 2.48 11.94
CA CYS A 50 -4.04 3.74 12.05
C CYS A 50 -4.95 4.98 12.03
N THR A 51 -6.11 4.91 11.39
CA THR A 51 -7.10 6.01 11.39
C THR A 51 -8.15 5.91 12.51
N GLY A 52 -8.18 4.80 13.24
CA GLY A 52 -9.24 4.49 14.20
C GLY A 52 -8.73 4.25 15.63
N PRO A 53 -8.51 2.99 16.03
CA PRO A 53 -8.15 2.64 17.40
C PRO A 53 -6.75 3.13 17.83
N LEU A 54 -5.75 3.10 16.95
CA LEU A 54 -4.36 3.36 17.35
C LEU A 54 -4.12 4.82 17.81
N PRO A 55 -4.59 5.87 17.11
CA PRO A 55 -4.52 7.23 17.61
C PRO A 55 -5.20 7.39 18.99
N LYS A 56 -6.33 6.70 19.21
CA LYS A 56 -7.07 6.79 20.48
C LYS A 56 -6.27 6.19 21.64
N GLU A 57 -5.45 5.18 21.40
CA GLU A 57 -4.56 4.61 22.43
C GLU A 57 -3.49 5.63 22.85
N TYR A 58 -2.83 6.26 21.89
CA TYR A 58 -1.85 7.33 22.17
C TYR A 58 -2.48 8.52 22.90
N GLN A 59 -3.69 8.94 22.51
CA GLN A 59 -4.44 9.98 23.24
C GLN A 59 -4.74 9.58 24.69
N LYS A 60 -5.12 8.32 24.94
CA LYS A 60 -5.40 7.83 26.30
C LYS A 60 -4.15 7.85 27.17
N ILE A 61 -3.01 7.42 26.63
CA ILE A 61 -1.72 7.48 27.33
C ILE A 61 -1.37 8.93 27.65
N GLY A 62 -1.47 9.84 26.67
CA GLY A 62 -1.18 11.26 26.87
C GLY A 62 -2.03 11.90 27.97
N LYS A 63 -3.33 11.59 28.01
CA LYS A 63 -4.25 12.05 29.07
C LYS A 63 -3.96 11.43 30.43
N ALA A 64 -3.57 10.16 30.48
CA ALA A 64 -3.21 9.49 31.73
C ALA A 64 -1.96 10.13 32.36
N LEU A 65 -0.94 10.46 31.56
CA LEU A 65 0.26 11.16 32.02
C LEU A 65 -0.06 12.54 32.58
N GLN A 66 -0.86 13.34 31.87
CA GLN A 66 -1.28 14.68 32.34
C GLN A 66 -2.13 14.60 33.62
N SER A 67 -3.00 13.60 33.72
CA SER A 67 -3.79 13.36 34.94
C SER A 67 -2.88 13.05 36.13
N LEU A 68 -1.84 12.22 35.93
CA LEU A 68 -0.86 11.89 36.97
C LEU A 68 -0.07 13.14 37.42
N ALA A 69 0.42 13.96 36.49
CA ALA A 69 1.11 15.20 36.81
C ALA A 69 0.23 16.18 37.61
N THR A 70 -1.08 16.22 37.30
CA THR A 70 -2.05 17.01 38.06
C THR A 70 -2.19 16.50 39.50
N VAL A 71 -2.22 15.18 39.70
CA VAL A 71 -2.26 14.57 41.03
C VAL A 71 -1.00 14.90 41.82
N PHE A 72 0.19 14.79 41.22
CA PHE A 72 1.45 15.17 41.89
C PHE A 72 1.42 16.63 42.30
N SER A 73 1.02 17.54 41.40
CA SER A 73 0.92 18.97 41.69
C SER A 73 -0.02 19.31 42.87
N SER A 74 -0.95 18.42 43.22
CA SER A 74 -1.83 18.59 44.39
C SER A 74 -1.12 18.37 45.74
N SER A 75 0.08 17.80 45.75
CA SER A 75 0.89 17.59 46.95
C SER A 75 1.32 18.91 47.63
N GLY A 76 1.39 20.00 46.86
CA GLY A 76 1.92 21.30 47.29
C GLY A 76 3.44 21.35 47.46
N TYR A 77 4.14 20.24 47.20
CA TYR A 77 5.60 20.17 47.31
C TYR A 77 6.27 20.92 46.15
N GLN A 78 7.02 21.97 46.46
CA GLN A 78 7.65 22.82 45.42
C GLN A 78 8.81 22.12 44.68
N GLY A 79 9.43 21.11 45.31
CA GLY A 79 10.61 20.42 44.77
C GLY A 79 10.34 19.47 43.59
N GLU A 80 9.08 19.28 43.19
CA GLU A 80 8.68 18.40 42.08
C GLU A 80 8.06 19.17 40.89
N THR A 81 8.09 20.50 40.93
CA THR A 81 7.48 21.35 39.88
C THR A 81 8.02 21.02 38.49
N ASP A 82 9.34 20.87 38.35
CA ASP A 82 9.99 20.56 37.07
C ASP A 82 9.67 19.14 36.58
N LEU A 83 9.57 18.17 37.50
CA LEU A 83 9.15 16.80 37.19
C LEU A 83 7.70 16.77 36.68
N ASN A 84 6.80 17.47 37.35
CA ASN A 84 5.38 17.54 36.99
C ASN A 84 5.18 18.22 35.62
N ALA A 85 5.96 19.26 35.33
CA ALA A 85 6.00 19.90 34.02
C ALA A 85 6.48 18.93 32.93
N ALA A 86 7.57 18.18 33.18
CA ALA A 86 8.09 17.19 32.23
C ALA A 86 7.08 16.08 31.92
N ILE A 87 6.39 15.54 32.94
CA ILE A 87 5.35 14.52 32.76
C ILE A 87 4.15 15.05 31.95
N THR A 88 3.73 16.30 32.21
CA THR A 88 2.65 16.96 31.45
C THR A 88 3.01 17.08 29.97
N GLU A 89 4.23 17.50 29.68
CA GLU A 89 4.71 17.69 28.31
C GLU A 89 4.94 16.37 27.57
N ALA A 90 5.39 15.32 28.27
CA ALA A 90 5.37 13.96 27.73
C ALA A 90 3.94 13.54 27.35
N GLY A 91 2.95 13.86 28.19
CA GLY A 91 1.54 13.60 27.90
C GLY A 91 1.04 14.29 26.63
N LYS A 92 1.35 15.58 26.46
CA LYS A 92 1.03 16.32 25.22
C LYS A 92 1.73 15.74 23.99
N THR A 93 2.99 15.32 24.14
CA THR A 93 3.76 14.67 23.07
C THR A 93 3.06 13.40 22.57
N TYR A 94 2.51 12.59 23.48
CA TYR A 94 1.71 11.41 23.12
C TYR A 94 0.42 11.78 22.37
N GLU A 95 -0.24 12.89 22.71
CA GLU A 95 -1.41 13.38 21.95
C GLU A 95 -1.03 13.90 20.55
N GLU A 96 0.13 14.54 20.39
CA GLU A 96 0.65 14.94 19.07
C GLU A 96 0.99 13.73 18.19
N ILE A 97 1.60 12.68 18.76
CA ILE A 97 1.86 11.42 18.05
C ILE A 97 0.55 10.79 17.56
N ALA A 98 -0.53 10.87 18.35
CA ALA A 98 -1.84 10.39 17.92
C ALA A 98 -2.35 11.12 16.67
N GLY A 99 -2.15 12.43 16.58
CA GLY A 99 -2.51 13.23 15.40
C GLY A 99 -1.74 12.77 14.15
N LEU A 100 -0.42 12.61 14.27
CA LEU A 100 0.43 12.14 13.17
C LEU A 100 0.02 10.76 12.65
N VAL A 101 -0.33 9.83 13.55
CA VAL A 101 -0.77 8.47 13.19
C VAL A 101 -2.10 8.50 12.44
N ALA A 102 -3.03 9.39 12.82
CA ALA A 102 -4.33 9.50 12.19
C ALA A 102 -4.27 10.11 10.77
N GLU A 103 -3.43 11.12 10.59
CA GLU A 103 -3.27 11.82 9.30
C GLU A 103 -2.62 10.95 8.22
N GLN A 104 -1.71 10.05 8.61
CA GLN A 104 -1.03 9.13 7.68
C GLN A 104 -2.00 8.24 6.89
N GLY A 105 -3.17 7.91 7.45
CA GLY A 105 -4.13 7.07 6.75
C GLY A 105 -5.07 7.82 5.80
N ALA A 106 -5.51 9.05 6.07
CA ALA A 106 -6.74 9.61 5.48
C ALA A 106 -6.78 9.82 3.94
N ILE A 107 -5.72 9.54 3.18
CA ILE A 107 -5.51 9.95 1.78
C ILE A 107 -6.23 9.08 0.72
N GLU A 108 -6.68 7.85 1.00
CA GLU A 108 -7.09 6.89 -0.05
C GLU A 108 -8.60 6.70 -0.32
N LYS A 109 -9.50 7.60 0.13
CA LYS A 109 -10.96 7.39 0.04
C LYS A 109 -11.62 7.49 -1.36
N VAL A 110 -10.92 7.33 -2.48
CA VAL A 110 -11.48 7.59 -3.82
C VAL A 110 -11.45 6.35 -4.73
N LYS A 111 -12.66 5.82 -4.96
CA LYS A 111 -13.17 5.01 -6.10
C LYS A 111 -12.95 3.51 -6.09
N GLU A 112 -14.06 2.78 -5.97
CA GLU A 112 -14.22 1.40 -6.44
C GLU A 112 -15.56 1.21 -7.16
N SER A 113 -15.61 0.15 -8.00
CA SER A 113 -16.75 -0.43 -8.77
C SER A 113 -16.90 0.07 -10.23
N ASP A 114 -17.00 -0.73 -11.31
CA ASP A 114 -17.14 -2.19 -11.58
C ASP A 114 -16.99 -2.46 -13.12
N LYS A 115 -16.79 -3.74 -13.57
CA LYS A 115 -17.66 -4.53 -14.55
C LYS A 115 -16.97 -5.67 -15.36
N LEU A 116 -17.80 -6.58 -15.92
CA LEU A 116 -17.54 -7.96 -16.42
C LEU A 116 -17.97 -8.29 -17.89
N VAL A 117 -17.22 -9.22 -18.53
CA VAL A 117 -17.54 -10.47 -19.32
C VAL A 117 -18.28 -10.36 -20.70
N ALA A 118 -17.65 -10.72 -21.84
CA ALA A 118 -17.46 -12.04 -22.54
C ALA A 118 -18.61 -12.40 -23.52
N THR A 119 -18.58 -13.24 -24.58
CA THR A 119 -17.67 -14.28 -25.15
C THR A 119 -18.18 -14.73 -26.57
N SER A 120 -17.27 -15.24 -27.45
CA SER A 120 -17.32 -16.39 -28.45
C SER A 120 -18.44 -16.58 -29.53
N LYS A 121 -18.32 -17.27 -30.71
CA LYS A 121 -17.28 -17.95 -31.59
C LYS A 121 -17.90 -18.37 -32.99
N ILE A 122 -17.08 -18.83 -33.98
CA ILE A 122 -17.30 -18.99 -35.47
C ILE A 122 -16.66 -20.28 -36.14
N THR A 123 -16.60 -20.42 -37.50
CA THR A 123 -16.64 -21.64 -38.41
C THR A 123 -15.27 -22.19 -39.03
N PRO A 124 -15.21 -23.18 -39.96
CA PRO A 124 -13.96 -23.89 -40.37
C PRO A 124 -12.98 -23.30 -41.44
N GLN A 125 -13.38 -22.50 -42.44
CA GLN A 125 -12.39 -21.70 -43.22
C GLN A 125 -11.89 -20.54 -42.35
N ASP A 126 -12.75 -20.11 -41.42
CA ASP A 126 -12.27 -19.33 -40.29
C ASP A 126 -11.17 -20.11 -39.58
N LYS A 127 -11.21 -21.44 -39.40
CA LYS A 127 -10.13 -22.21 -38.72
C LYS A 127 -8.71 -21.92 -39.22
N GLN A 128 -8.44 -21.85 -40.53
CA GLN A 128 -7.07 -21.58 -41.02
C GLN A 128 -6.68 -20.11 -40.89
N ASN A 129 -7.60 -19.20 -41.24
CA ASN A 129 -7.45 -17.78 -40.95
C ASN A 129 -7.35 -17.54 -39.43
N MET A 130 -7.95 -18.40 -38.62
CA MET A 130 -7.95 -18.41 -37.16
C MET A 130 -6.62 -18.92 -36.63
N VAL A 131 -5.93 -19.85 -37.30
CA VAL A 131 -4.56 -20.25 -36.91
C VAL A 131 -3.60 -19.07 -37.11
N LYS A 132 -3.60 -18.43 -38.29
CA LYS A 132 -2.75 -17.24 -38.49
C LYS A 132 -3.14 -16.10 -37.55
N ARG A 133 -4.44 -15.86 -37.42
CA ARG A 133 -4.97 -14.81 -36.54
C ARG A 133 -4.72 -15.09 -35.06
N VAL A 134 -4.77 -16.35 -34.60
CA VAL A 134 -4.43 -16.70 -33.21
C VAL A 134 -2.91 -16.61 -32.98
N GLY A 135 -2.10 -16.84 -34.01
CA GLY A 135 -0.67 -16.50 -34.02
C GLY A 135 -0.43 -15.00 -33.82
N THR A 136 -1.07 -14.14 -34.63
CA THR A 136 -1.02 -12.67 -34.47
C THR A 136 -1.53 -12.23 -33.09
N MET A 137 -2.61 -12.85 -32.58
CA MET A 137 -3.12 -12.58 -31.23
C MET A 137 -2.13 -13.01 -30.13
N SER A 138 -1.42 -14.12 -30.31
CA SER A 138 -0.39 -14.59 -29.36
C SER A 138 0.80 -13.64 -29.31
N TYR A 139 1.28 -13.16 -30.47
CA TYR A 139 2.31 -12.12 -30.53
C TYR A 139 1.85 -10.81 -29.91
N ALA A 140 0.62 -10.38 -30.20
CA ALA A 140 0.05 -9.19 -29.55
C ALA A 140 -0.04 -9.36 -28.02
N LEU A 141 -0.50 -10.52 -27.54
CA LEU A 141 -0.53 -10.84 -26.11
C LEU A 141 0.87 -10.81 -25.49
N GLN A 142 1.88 -11.37 -26.18
CA GLN A 142 3.26 -11.37 -25.70
C GLN A 142 3.84 -9.94 -25.66
N ALA A 143 3.58 -9.13 -26.68
CA ALA A 143 3.99 -7.74 -26.71
C ALA A 143 3.36 -6.94 -25.55
N GLU A 144 2.04 -7.11 -25.33
CA GLU A 144 1.33 -6.50 -24.21
C GLU A 144 1.87 -6.98 -22.86
N MET A 145 2.15 -8.28 -22.70
CA MET A 145 2.72 -8.80 -21.46
C MET A 145 4.14 -8.29 -21.19
N ASN A 146 4.96 -8.12 -22.23
CA ASN A 146 6.28 -7.50 -22.09
C ASN A 146 6.17 -6.03 -21.67
N HIS A 147 5.22 -5.28 -22.26
CA HIS A 147 4.92 -3.91 -21.86
C HIS A 147 4.43 -3.85 -20.41
N PHE A 148 3.47 -4.70 -20.06
CA PHE A 148 2.94 -4.85 -18.70
C PHE A 148 4.04 -5.16 -17.69
N HIS A 149 4.92 -6.12 -17.97
CA HIS A 149 6.00 -6.47 -17.05
C HIS A 149 7.00 -5.32 -16.86
N SER A 150 7.34 -4.60 -17.92
CA SER A 150 8.25 -3.45 -17.85
C SER A 150 7.69 -2.35 -16.95
N ASN A 151 6.42 -1.99 -17.15
CA ASN A 151 5.73 -1.00 -16.30
C ASN A 151 5.59 -1.51 -14.86
N ARG A 152 5.12 -2.75 -14.67
CA ARG A 152 4.94 -3.35 -13.34
C ARG A 152 6.23 -3.30 -12.51
N ILE A 153 7.38 -3.65 -13.10
CA ILE A 153 8.67 -3.61 -12.39
C ILE A 153 8.98 -2.17 -11.94
N TYR A 154 8.79 -1.21 -12.83
CA TYR A 154 9.03 0.20 -12.54
C TYR A 154 8.08 0.74 -11.45
N ASP A 155 6.77 0.49 -11.60
CA ASP A 155 5.73 1.02 -10.72
C ASP A 155 5.86 0.45 -9.29
N TYR A 156 6.00 -0.88 -9.16
CA TYR A 156 6.14 -1.51 -7.85
C TYR A 156 7.45 -1.12 -7.15
N ASN A 157 8.55 -1.01 -7.89
CA ASN A 157 9.80 -0.51 -7.33
C ASN A 157 9.64 0.94 -6.82
N SER A 158 8.98 1.79 -7.59
CA SER A 158 8.79 3.20 -7.24
C SER A 158 7.87 3.36 -6.02
N VAL A 159 6.70 2.72 -5.99
CA VAL A 159 5.73 2.88 -4.90
C VAL A 159 6.21 2.25 -3.59
N ILE A 160 6.88 1.09 -3.64
CA ILE A 160 7.41 0.44 -2.43
C ILE A 160 8.56 1.27 -1.84
N ARG A 161 9.44 1.83 -2.69
CA ARG A 161 10.49 2.74 -2.21
C ARG A 161 9.91 3.98 -1.56
N LEU A 162 8.95 4.63 -2.21
CA LEU A 162 8.26 5.79 -1.65
C LEU A 162 7.61 5.45 -0.31
N TYR A 163 6.92 4.32 -0.22
CA TYR A 163 6.31 3.86 1.04
C TYR A 163 7.36 3.72 2.15
N LEU A 164 8.48 3.06 1.88
CA LEU A 164 9.55 2.87 2.87
C LEU A 164 10.21 4.20 3.28
N GLU A 165 10.48 5.08 2.31
CA GLU A 165 11.01 6.44 2.57
C GLU A 165 10.07 7.22 3.50
N GLN A 166 8.75 7.15 3.26
CA GLN A 166 7.77 7.82 4.11
C GLN A 166 7.62 7.16 5.48
N GLN A 167 7.72 5.84 5.58
CA GLN A 167 7.75 5.14 6.87
C GLN A 167 8.97 5.54 7.71
N VAL A 168 10.15 5.64 7.10
CA VAL A 168 11.37 6.11 7.79
C VAL A 168 11.16 7.51 8.36
N GLN A 169 10.74 8.46 7.54
CA GLN A 169 10.49 9.84 7.98
C GLN A 169 9.44 9.91 9.10
N PHE A 170 8.40 9.09 9.01
CA PHE A 170 7.35 9.00 10.02
C PHE A 170 7.91 8.57 11.39
N TYR A 171 8.66 7.47 11.44
CA TYR A 171 9.23 6.98 12.70
C TYR A 171 10.34 7.88 13.23
N GLU A 172 11.14 8.51 12.37
CA GLU A 172 12.12 9.52 12.77
C GLU A 172 11.46 10.74 13.42
N THR A 173 10.34 11.20 12.87
CA THR A 173 9.55 12.31 13.43
C THR A 173 9.01 11.95 14.82
N ILE A 174 8.47 10.75 14.99
CA ILE A 174 8.00 10.26 16.30
C ILE A 174 9.18 10.17 17.28
N ALA A 175 10.29 9.58 16.87
CA ALA A 175 11.47 9.45 17.72
C ALA A 175 11.99 10.81 18.18
N GLU A 176 12.01 11.81 17.29
CA GLU A 176 12.44 13.16 17.63
C GLU A 176 11.50 13.84 18.64
N LYS A 177 10.18 13.72 18.47
CA LYS A 177 9.21 14.19 19.47
C LYS A 177 9.43 13.56 20.84
N LEU A 178 9.67 12.24 20.88
CA LEU A 178 9.97 11.53 22.13
C LEU A 178 11.29 11.99 22.75
N ARG A 179 12.35 12.24 21.95
CA ARG A 179 13.62 12.78 22.45
C ARG A 179 13.45 14.17 23.06
N GLN A 180 12.65 15.04 22.44
CA GLN A 180 12.36 16.38 22.96
C GLN A 180 11.62 16.31 24.30
N ALA A 181 10.64 15.40 24.43
CA ALA A 181 9.96 15.18 25.70
C ALA A 181 10.91 14.62 26.77
N LEU A 182 11.75 13.64 26.41
CA LEU A 182 12.73 13.05 27.32
C LEU A 182 13.74 14.09 27.84
N GLY A 183 14.22 14.98 26.97
CA GLY A 183 15.17 16.03 27.34
C GLY A 183 14.64 17.07 28.33
N ARG A 184 13.33 17.07 28.63
CA ARG A 184 12.73 17.93 29.66
C ARG A 184 12.78 17.33 31.06
N PHE A 185 13.08 16.04 31.20
CA PHE A 185 13.18 15.44 32.53
C PHE A 185 14.46 15.89 33.23
N PRO A 186 14.40 16.27 34.52
CA PRO A 186 15.59 16.66 35.26
C PRO A 186 16.56 15.47 35.39
N VAL A 187 17.86 15.74 35.22
CA VAL A 187 18.91 14.77 35.54
C VAL A 187 19.07 14.73 37.06
N MET A 188 18.83 13.58 37.67
CA MET A 188 18.94 13.36 39.11
C MET A 188 20.35 12.96 39.52
#